data_AF-A0A2W5UXC0-F1
#
_entry.id   AF-A0A2W5UXC0-F1
#
_cell.length_a   1.000
_cell.length_b   1.000
_cell.length_c   1.000
_cell.angle_alpha   90.00
_cell.angle_beta   90.00
_cell.angle_gamma   90.00
#
_symmetry.space_group_name_H-M   'P 1'
#
loop_
_entity.id
_entity.type
_entity.pdbx_description
1 polymer ?
#
loop_
_entity_poly.entity_id
_entity_poly.type
_entity_poly.pdbx_seq_one_letter_code
_entity_poly.pdbx_strand_id
1 'polypeptide(L)'
;MVRFAPAMALAALLVSTATAHPATPAGPDAAGPGYEYYVTGDINAPTPGKTGPLLGLFGGGDWPIEAFRTFVKQSGGGHIVVLRARGGRELQDEIYNDVGGAVSVETLVIHNEDAGEDPKLLAVIARADGIFFGGGDQSNYVRAWKGTALNKALDAHVKAGK
;
A
#
# COMPACT_ATOMS: atom_id res chain seq x y z
N MET A 1 11.48 71.37 -23.81
CA MET A 1 12.36 70.21 -23.52
C MET A 1 11.77 69.47 -22.32
N VAL A 2 11.33 68.22 -22.54
CA VAL A 2 11.14 67.07 -21.58
C VAL A 2 10.33 67.34 -20.27
N ARG A 3 9.03 67.02 -20.21
CA ARG A 3 8.36 65.79 -19.64
C ARG A 3 8.73 65.42 -18.19
N PHE A 4 7.73 65.25 -17.32
CA PHE A 4 7.27 63.97 -16.73
C PHE A 4 6.37 64.21 -15.49
N ALA A 5 5.19 63.60 -15.46
CA ALA A 5 4.28 63.53 -14.32
C ALA A 5 4.58 62.27 -13.48
N PRO A 6 4.38 62.25 -12.15
CA PRO A 6 4.53 61.04 -11.36
C PRO A 6 3.20 60.27 -11.31
N ALA A 7 3.23 59.03 -11.78
CA ALA A 7 2.20 58.03 -11.51
C ALA A 7 2.51 57.37 -10.16
N MET A 8 1.57 57.40 -9.22
CA MET A 8 1.68 56.67 -7.95
C MET A 8 0.92 55.35 -8.08
N ALA A 9 1.67 54.25 -7.98
CA ALA A 9 1.20 52.90 -8.24
C ALA A 9 0.28 52.37 -7.12
N LEU A 10 -0.83 51.76 -7.51
CA LEU A 10 -1.75 51.03 -6.64
C LEU A 10 -1.20 49.60 -6.45
N ALA A 11 -0.70 49.27 -5.27
CA ALA A 11 -0.26 47.92 -4.94
C ALA A 11 -1.48 47.05 -4.60
N ALA A 12 -1.89 46.16 -5.51
CA ALA A 12 -2.89 45.15 -5.26
C ALA A 12 -2.26 43.99 -4.46
N LEU A 13 -2.71 43.80 -3.22
CA LEU A 13 -2.30 42.70 -2.36
C LEU A 13 -3.02 41.41 -2.80
N LEU A 14 -2.33 40.56 -3.56
CA LEU A 14 -2.81 39.21 -3.88
C LEU A 14 -2.66 38.32 -2.64
N VAL A 15 -3.77 38.05 -1.96
CA VAL A 15 -3.83 37.02 -0.92
C VAL A 15 -3.94 35.67 -1.62
N SER A 16 -2.80 35.00 -1.83
CA SER A 16 -2.78 33.60 -2.25
C SER A 16 -3.19 32.73 -1.07
N THR A 17 -4.42 32.23 -1.07
CA THR A 17 -4.83 31.14 -0.19
C THR A 17 -4.18 29.85 -0.68
N ALA A 18 -3.02 29.51 -0.12
CA ALA A 18 -2.43 28.19 -0.31
C ALA A 18 -3.35 27.17 0.35
N THR A 19 -3.99 26.31 -0.45
CA THR A 19 -4.69 25.14 0.06
C THR A 19 -3.63 24.16 0.58
N ALA A 20 -3.53 24.04 1.91
CA ALA A 20 -2.69 23.03 2.53
C ALA A 20 -3.21 21.64 2.11
N HIS A 21 -2.44 20.91 1.29
CA HIS A 21 -2.66 19.48 1.13
C HIS A 21 -2.35 18.82 2.47
N PRO A 22 -3.23 17.96 3.00
CA PRO A 22 -2.91 17.20 4.21
C PRO A 22 -1.63 16.42 3.97
N ALA A 23 -0.62 16.64 4.80
CA ALA A 23 0.60 15.85 4.76
C ALA A 23 0.24 14.39 5.10
N THR A 24 0.63 13.45 4.25
CA THR A 24 0.52 12.03 4.56
C THR A 24 1.25 11.76 5.88
N PRO A 25 0.60 11.13 6.88
CA PRO A 25 1.25 10.85 8.15
C PRO A 25 2.50 10.00 7.93
N ALA A 26 3.61 10.42 8.55
CA ALA A 26 4.90 9.73 8.45
C ALA A 26 4.93 8.38 9.17
N GLY A 27 3.94 8.10 10.03
CA GLY A 27 3.82 6.87 10.81
C GLY A 27 2.72 5.93 10.29
N PRO A 28 2.55 4.78 10.96
CA PRO A 28 1.52 3.82 10.61
C PRO A 28 0.11 4.36 10.88
N ASP A 29 -0.86 3.90 10.09
CA ASP A 29 -2.28 4.22 10.26
C ASP A 29 -2.85 3.47 11.48
N ALA A 30 -2.31 2.29 11.79
CA ALA A 30 -2.57 1.57 13.04
C ALA A 30 -1.38 0.66 13.40
N ALA A 31 -1.35 0.17 14.64
CA ALA A 31 -0.43 -0.87 15.07
C ALA A 31 -1.20 -1.99 15.77
N GLY A 32 -0.71 -3.22 15.62
CA GLY A 32 -1.19 -4.41 16.32
C GLY A 32 -0.05 -5.15 17.01
N PRO A 33 -0.33 -6.35 17.57
CA PRO A 33 0.69 -7.15 18.23
C PRO A 33 1.76 -7.55 17.21
N GLY A 34 2.96 -7.00 17.33
CA GLY A 34 4.08 -7.38 16.46
C GLY A 34 4.00 -6.87 15.02
N TYR A 35 3.12 -5.91 14.69
CA TYR A 35 3.07 -5.33 13.35
C TYR A 35 2.55 -3.87 13.29
N GLU A 36 2.94 -3.18 12.23
CA GLU A 36 2.41 -1.88 11.82
C GLU A 36 1.52 -2.04 10.58
N TYR A 37 0.50 -1.20 10.46
CA TYR A 37 -0.49 -1.23 9.39
C TYR A 37 -0.60 0.13 8.69
N TYR A 38 -0.61 0.08 7.36
CA TYR A 38 -0.74 1.23 6.48
C TYR A 38 -1.81 0.95 5.42
N VAL A 39 -2.51 1.98 4.99
CA VAL A 39 -3.58 1.87 3.99
C VAL A 39 -3.55 3.06 3.03
N THR A 40 -3.75 2.77 1.74
CA THR A 40 -4.02 3.76 0.69
C THR A 40 -5.20 3.23 -0.15
N GLY A 41 -6.12 4.11 -0.55
CA GLY A 41 -7.32 3.77 -1.33
C GLY A 41 -8.57 3.48 -0.49
N ASP A 42 -9.60 2.88 -1.10
CA ASP A 42 -10.89 2.57 -0.45
C ASP A 42 -11.03 1.07 -0.18
N ILE A 43 -10.83 0.67 1.08
CA ILE A 43 -10.94 -0.72 1.53
C ILE A 43 -12.38 -1.25 1.56
N ASN A 44 -13.39 -0.40 1.36
CA ASN A 44 -14.80 -0.79 1.34
C ASN A 44 -15.37 -0.84 -0.08
N ALA A 45 -14.60 -0.42 -1.09
CA ALA A 45 -15.01 -0.54 -2.48
C ALA A 45 -15.12 -2.02 -2.88
N PRO A 46 -16.05 -2.38 -3.78
CA PRO A 46 -16.11 -3.74 -4.31
C PRO A 46 -14.92 -4.02 -5.24
N THR A 47 -14.43 -5.27 -5.24
CA THR A 47 -13.47 -5.77 -6.25
C THR A 47 -14.07 -5.61 -7.66
N PRO A 48 -13.49 -4.80 -8.56
CA PRO A 48 -14.10 -4.48 -9.85
C PRO A 48 -14.17 -5.66 -10.82
N GLY A 49 -13.14 -6.50 -10.80
CA GLY A 49 -12.94 -7.61 -11.73
C GLY A 49 -13.01 -8.98 -11.07
N LYS A 50 -12.68 -10.01 -11.87
CA LYS A 50 -12.49 -11.37 -11.35
C LYS A 50 -11.03 -11.55 -10.96
N THR A 51 -10.81 -12.17 -9.80
CA THR A 51 -9.49 -12.67 -9.40
C THR A 51 -9.16 -13.95 -10.18
N GLY A 52 -7.88 -14.30 -10.21
CA GLY A 52 -7.43 -15.62 -10.63
C GLY A 52 -5.99 -15.90 -10.20
N PRO A 53 -5.51 -17.13 -10.37
CA PRO A 53 -4.23 -17.54 -9.81
C PRO A 53 -3.04 -16.96 -10.58
N LEU A 54 -2.05 -16.45 -9.85
CA LEU A 54 -0.73 -16.08 -10.36
C LEU A 54 0.32 -16.21 -9.26
N LEU A 55 1.45 -16.84 -9.58
CA LEU A 55 2.65 -16.81 -8.76
C LEU A 55 3.71 -15.96 -9.46
N GLY A 56 3.96 -14.76 -8.93
CA GLY A 56 5.05 -13.90 -9.37
C GLY A 56 6.29 -14.11 -8.50
N LEU A 57 7.44 -14.36 -9.13
CA LEU A 57 8.74 -14.43 -8.44
C LEU A 57 9.57 -13.20 -8.82
N PHE A 58 9.79 -12.33 -7.85
CA PHE A 58 10.52 -11.07 -8.04
C PHE A 58 11.90 -11.20 -7.37
N GLY A 59 12.96 -11.18 -8.17
CA GLY A 59 14.34 -11.44 -7.72
C GLY A 59 14.98 -10.34 -6.87
N GLY A 60 14.27 -9.23 -6.66
CA GLY A 60 14.82 -7.99 -6.07
C GLY A 60 15.59 -7.15 -7.09
N GLY A 61 15.84 -5.88 -6.75
CA GLY A 61 16.41 -4.89 -7.66
C GLY A 61 15.34 -4.01 -8.28
N ASP A 62 15.52 -3.66 -9.56
CA ASP A 62 14.62 -2.76 -10.28
C ASP A 62 13.19 -3.32 -10.35
N TRP A 63 12.22 -2.41 -10.38
CA TRP A 63 10.80 -2.72 -10.38
C TRP A 63 10.29 -3.11 -11.77
N PRO A 64 9.89 -4.37 -12.00
CA PRO A 64 9.28 -4.77 -13.27
C PRO A 64 7.82 -4.31 -13.28
N ILE A 65 7.58 -3.04 -13.60
CA ILE A 65 6.25 -2.40 -13.59
C ILE A 65 5.20 -3.23 -14.35
N GLU A 66 5.56 -3.79 -15.51
CA GLU A 66 4.63 -4.64 -16.29
C GLU A 66 4.23 -5.94 -15.59
N ALA A 67 5.12 -6.52 -14.80
CA ALA A 67 4.81 -7.69 -13.99
C ALA A 67 3.84 -7.31 -12.85
N PHE A 68 4.05 -6.15 -12.21
CA PHE A 68 3.13 -5.63 -11.21
C PHE A 68 1.76 -5.26 -11.79
N ARG A 69 1.70 -4.65 -12.98
CA ARG A 69 0.44 -4.39 -13.68
C ARG A 69 -0.30 -5.70 -13.98
N THR A 70 0.42 -6.73 -14.38
CA THR A 70 -0.15 -8.07 -14.58
C THR A 70 -0.70 -8.64 -13.26
N PHE A 71 0.06 -8.51 -12.17
CA PHE A 71 -0.38 -8.93 -10.83
C PHE A 71 -1.65 -8.18 -10.37
N VAL A 72 -1.68 -6.85 -10.47
CA VAL A 72 -2.87 -6.05 -10.11
C VAL A 72 -4.07 -6.42 -10.98
N LYS A 73 -3.88 -6.56 -12.30
CA LYS A 73 -4.94 -7.02 -13.19
C LYS A 73 -5.47 -8.40 -12.79
N GLN A 74 -4.57 -9.31 -12.42
CA GLN A 74 -4.93 -10.67 -12.01
C GLN A 74 -5.69 -10.72 -10.67
N SER A 75 -5.44 -9.75 -9.78
CA SER A 75 -6.26 -9.50 -8.58
C SER A 75 -7.62 -8.86 -8.88
N GLY A 76 -8.02 -8.76 -10.15
CA GLY A 76 -9.27 -8.10 -10.55
C GLY A 76 -9.26 -6.58 -10.37
N GLY A 77 -8.09 -5.95 -10.20
CA GLY A 77 -7.98 -4.56 -9.79
C GLY A 77 -8.48 -4.30 -8.37
N GLY A 78 -8.45 -5.34 -7.53
CA GLY A 78 -9.03 -5.38 -6.20
C GLY A 78 -8.13 -4.82 -5.10
N HIS A 79 -8.23 -5.45 -3.93
CA HIS A 79 -7.47 -5.10 -2.73
C HIS A 79 -6.12 -5.83 -2.71
N ILE A 80 -5.02 -5.08 -2.78
CA ILE A 80 -3.67 -5.65 -2.64
C ILE A 80 -3.24 -5.58 -1.19
N VAL A 81 -2.76 -6.71 -0.65
CA VAL A 81 -2.08 -6.73 0.65
C VAL A 81 -0.59 -6.95 0.45
N VAL A 82 0.22 -6.10 1.09
CA VAL A 82 1.66 -6.17 1.08
C VAL A 82 2.16 -6.63 2.45
N LEU A 83 2.84 -7.77 2.50
CA LEU A 83 3.54 -8.24 3.70
C LEU A 83 5.00 -7.75 3.65
N ARG A 84 5.42 -6.92 4.62
CA ARG A 84 6.80 -6.38 4.73
C ARG A 84 7.44 -6.67 6.09
N ALA A 85 8.76 -6.74 6.16
CA ALA A 85 9.53 -6.96 7.39
C ALA A 85 10.17 -5.66 7.89
N ARG A 86 10.17 -4.63 7.02
CA ARG A 86 10.67 -3.28 7.26
C ARG A 86 10.08 -2.30 6.25
N GLY A 87 10.34 -1.02 6.49
CA GLY A 87 9.85 0.09 5.67
C GLY A 87 8.51 0.59 6.20
N GLY A 88 7.80 1.36 5.39
CA GLY A 88 6.45 1.83 5.71
C GLY A 88 5.62 1.95 4.45
N ARG A 89 5.13 3.17 4.18
CA ARG A 89 4.14 3.47 3.15
C ARG A 89 4.69 3.45 1.71
N GLU A 90 6.00 3.50 1.52
CA GLU A 90 6.62 3.75 0.21
C GLU A 90 6.18 2.72 -0.84
N LEU A 91 6.16 1.44 -0.43
CA LEU A 91 5.82 0.33 -1.31
C LEU A 91 4.35 0.32 -1.75
N GLN A 92 3.43 0.64 -0.83
CA GLN A 92 2.02 0.72 -1.19
C GLN A 92 1.74 1.94 -2.07
N ASP A 93 2.43 3.06 -1.84
CA ASP A 93 2.24 4.26 -2.64
C ASP A 93 2.76 4.05 -4.07
N GLU A 94 3.84 3.32 -4.26
CA GLU A 94 4.33 2.92 -5.60
C GLU A 94 3.34 1.98 -6.31
N ILE A 95 2.82 0.95 -5.61
CA ILE A 95 1.80 0.05 -6.19
C ILE A 95 0.52 0.82 -6.51
N TYR A 96 0.08 1.71 -5.63
CA TYR A 96 -1.18 2.43 -5.81
C TYR A 96 -1.10 3.54 -6.87
N ASN A 97 -0.02 4.33 -6.86
CA ASN A 97 0.11 5.51 -7.73
C ASN A 97 0.84 5.20 -9.05
N ASP A 98 1.94 4.45 -9.02
CA ASP A 98 2.81 4.27 -10.19
C ASP A 98 2.42 3.04 -11.02
N VAL A 99 2.09 1.93 -10.35
CA VAL A 99 1.52 0.74 -11.02
C VAL A 99 0.06 1.01 -11.37
N GLY A 100 -0.74 1.42 -10.38
CA GLY A 100 -2.14 1.78 -10.52
C GLY A 100 -3.09 0.60 -10.75
N GLY A 101 -4.40 0.88 -10.66
CA GLY A 101 -5.46 -0.07 -11.00
C GLY A 101 -5.98 -0.94 -9.84
N ALA A 102 -5.41 -0.82 -8.64
CA ALA A 102 -5.97 -1.41 -7.42
C ALA A 102 -6.94 -0.42 -6.74
N VAL A 103 -8.02 -0.93 -6.14
CA VAL A 103 -8.95 -0.09 -5.36
C VAL A 103 -8.39 0.29 -3.99
N SER A 104 -7.54 -0.56 -3.41
CA SER A 104 -6.78 -0.27 -2.21
C SER A 104 -5.48 -1.07 -2.16
N VAL A 105 -4.51 -0.52 -1.43
CA VAL A 105 -3.30 -1.24 -1.02
C VAL A 105 -3.14 -1.11 0.49
N GLU A 106 -3.04 -2.25 1.16
CA GLU A 106 -2.86 -2.37 2.61
C GLU A 106 -1.48 -2.99 2.90
N THR A 107 -0.63 -2.33 3.68
CA THR A 107 0.68 -2.87 4.07
C THR A 107 0.67 -3.31 5.53
N LEU A 108 1.16 -4.52 5.79
CA LEU A 108 1.45 -5.05 7.11
C LEU A 108 2.96 -5.20 7.26
N VAL A 109 3.57 -4.36 8.10
CA VAL A 109 5.00 -4.48 8.45
C VAL A 109 5.12 -5.35 9.69
N ILE A 110 5.55 -6.59 9.52
CA ILE A 110 5.66 -7.62 10.55
C ILE A 110 7.03 -7.53 11.24
N HIS A 111 7.02 -7.39 12.56
CA HIS A 111 8.23 -7.30 13.38
C HIS A 111 8.56 -8.60 14.11
N ASN A 112 7.55 -9.35 14.55
CA ASN A 112 7.74 -10.57 15.33
C ASN A 112 6.52 -11.52 15.21
N GLU A 113 6.60 -12.66 15.90
CA GLU A 113 5.63 -13.74 15.86
C GLU A 113 4.24 -13.41 16.41
N ASP A 114 4.09 -12.38 17.25
CA ASP A 114 2.81 -12.02 17.88
C ASP A 114 1.75 -11.63 16.83
N ALA A 115 2.19 -11.20 15.65
CA ALA A 115 1.32 -10.84 14.53
C ALA A 115 0.53 -12.03 13.96
N GLY A 116 1.09 -13.25 14.06
CA GLY A 116 0.59 -14.44 13.36
C GLY A 116 -0.80 -14.91 13.80
N GLU A 117 -1.28 -14.44 14.96
CA GLU A 117 -2.55 -14.86 15.58
C GLU A 117 -3.57 -13.71 15.71
N ASP A 118 -3.21 -12.48 15.33
CA ASP A 118 -4.10 -11.32 15.53
C ASP A 118 -5.30 -11.35 14.56
N PRO A 119 -6.55 -11.32 15.07
CA PRO A 119 -7.73 -11.44 14.22
C PRO A 119 -7.94 -10.26 13.25
N LYS A 120 -7.41 -9.06 13.55
CA LYS A 120 -7.52 -7.92 12.62
C LYS A 120 -6.59 -8.12 11.44
N LEU A 121 -5.36 -8.57 11.69
CA LEU A 121 -4.42 -8.94 10.63
C LEU A 121 -5.00 -10.05 9.73
N LEU A 122 -5.56 -11.11 10.33
CA LEU A 122 -6.15 -12.22 9.57
C LEU A 122 -7.34 -11.75 8.71
N ALA A 123 -8.12 -10.77 9.18
CA ALA A 123 -9.20 -10.18 8.41
C ALA A 123 -8.68 -9.40 7.19
N VAL A 124 -7.53 -8.71 7.30
CA VAL A 124 -6.86 -8.04 6.16
C VAL A 124 -6.45 -9.09 5.11
N ILE A 125 -5.81 -10.19 5.54
CA ILE A 125 -5.38 -11.27 4.64
C ILE A 125 -6.56 -11.95 3.93
N ALA A 126 -7.67 -12.15 4.64
CA ALA A 126 -8.87 -12.76 4.07
C ALA A 126 -9.53 -11.91 2.97
N ARG A 127 -9.52 -10.57 3.14
CA ARG A 127 -10.09 -9.62 2.17
C ARG A 127 -9.20 -9.39 0.94
N ALA A 128 -7.92 -9.71 1.02
CA ALA A 128 -6.99 -9.50 -0.09
C ALA A 128 -7.48 -10.20 -1.38
N ASP A 129 -7.35 -9.51 -2.50
CA ASP A 129 -7.52 -10.05 -3.85
C ASP A 129 -6.18 -10.43 -4.51
N GLY A 130 -5.08 -9.94 -3.95
CA GLY A 130 -3.72 -10.39 -4.24
C GLY A 130 -2.79 -10.06 -3.06
N ILE A 131 -1.81 -10.93 -2.81
CA ILE A 131 -0.83 -10.76 -1.73
C ILE A 131 0.57 -10.67 -2.32
N PHE A 132 1.29 -9.61 -1.97
CA PHE A 132 2.68 -9.40 -2.36
C PHE A 132 3.60 -9.46 -1.14
N PHE A 133 4.66 -10.25 -1.23
CA PHE A 133 5.71 -10.30 -0.20
C PHE A 133 6.83 -9.34 -0.58
N GLY A 134 6.95 -8.26 0.20
CA GLY A 134 7.98 -7.25 0.02
C GLY A 134 9.35 -7.69 0.56
N GLY A 135 10.37 -6.91 0.21
CA GLY A 135 11.74 -7.14 0.68
C GLY A 135 11.95 -6.84 2.17
N GLY A 136 13.08 -7.31 2.71
CA GLY A 136 13.47 -7.16 4.11
C GLY A 136 14.17 -8.41 4.62
N ASP A 137 14.31 -8.53 5.94
CA ASP A 137 14.75 -9.78 6.56
C ASP A 137 13.59 -10.78 6.52
N GLN A 138 13.68 -11.74 5.60
CA GLN A 138 12.60 -12.70 5.36
C GLN A 138 12.34 -13.62 6.55
N SER A 139 13.29 -13.72 7.50
CA SER A 139 13.11 -14.53 8.71
C SER A 139 12.00 -13.98 9.62
N ASN A 140 11.70 -12.68 9.55
CA ASN A 140 10.61 -12.07 10.32
C ASN A 140 9.23 -12.60 9.89
N TYR A 141 8.97 -12.69 8.58
CA TYR A 141 7.73 -13.28 8.10
C TYR A 141 7.65 -14.77 8.44
N VAL A 142 8.74 -15.51 8.25
CA VAL A 142 8.74 -16.97 8.49
C VAL A 142 8.40 -17.28 9.95
N ARG A 143 8.86 -16.47 10.91
CA ARG A 143 8.52 -16.64 12.33
C ARG A 143 7.05 -16.36 12.63
N ALA A 144 6.50 -15.27 12.11
CA ALA A 144 5.09 -14.92 12.27
C ALA A 144 4.15 -15.84 11.47
N TRP A 145 4.66 -16.47 10.42
CA TRP A 145 3.89 -17.31 9.51
C TRP A 145 3.89 -18.77 9.96
N LYS A 146 5.06 -19.40 10.18
CA LYS A 146 5.16 -20.85 10.23
C LYS A 146 4.38 -21.45 11.41
N GLY A 147 3.30 -22.17 11.08
CA GLY A 147 2.47 -22.88 12.06
C GLY A 147 1.40 -22.01 12.73
N THR A 148 1.28 -20.74 12.37
CA THR A 148 0.31 -19.80 12.95
C THR A 148 -1.01 -19.75 12.17
N ALA A 149 -2.00 -19.01 12.68
CA ALA A 149 -3.22 -18.72 11.94
C ALA A 149 -2.96 -17.95 10.63
N LEU A 150 -1.91 -17.12 10.57
CA LEU A 150 -1.48 -16.46 9.32
C LEU A 150 -1.13 -17.48 8.23
N ASN A 151 -0.50 -18.61 8.58
CA ASN A 151 -0.25 -19.68 7.60
C ASN A 151 -1.53 -20.23 6.99
N LYS A 152 -2.50 -20.52 7.85
CA LYS A 152 -3.78 -21.06 7.41
C LYS A 152 -4.53 -20.06 6.53
N ALA A 153 -4.43 -18.77 6.85
CA ALA A 153 -5.06 -17.71 6.07
C ALA A 153 -4.42 -17.56 4.68
N LEU A 154 -3.08 -17.60 4.59
CA LEU A 154 -2.36 -17.57 3.32
C LEU A 154 -2.64 -18.81 2.46
N ASP A 155 -2.64 -20.01 3.07
CA ASP A 155 -3.03 -21.25 2.38
C ASP A 155 -4.47 -21.18 1.86
N ALA A 156 -5.39 -20.61 2.64
CA ALA A 156 -6.78 -20.42 2.23
C ALA A 156 -6.90 -19.43 1.07
N HIS A 157 -6.10 -18.35 1.07
CA HIS A 157 -6.06 -17.37 -0.02
C HIS A 157 -5.67 -18.04 -1.35
N VAL A 158 -4.57 -18.81 -1.36
CA VAL A 158 -4.11 -19.54 -2.55
C VAL A 158 -5.15 -20.58 -3.00
N LYS A 159 -5.77 -21.32 -2.07
CA LYS A 159 -6.84 -22.30 -2.39
C LYS A 159 -8.08 -21.65 -2.98
N ALA A 160 -8.35 -20.39 -2.66
CA ALA A 160 -9.44 -19.63 -3.26
C ALA A 160 -9.13 -19.16 -4.70
N GLY A 161 -7.92 -19.43 -5.22
CA GLY A 161 -7.50 -19.02 -6.56
C GLY A 161 -7.24 -17.52 -6.68
N LYS A 162 -6.83 -16.90 -5.57
CA LYS A 162 -6.39 -15.51 -5.50
C LYS A 162 -4.87 -15.46 -5.34
#